data_AF-A0A7K1CD71-F1
#
_entry.id   AF-A0A7K1CD71-F1
#
_cell.length_a   1.000
_cell.length_b   1.000
_cell.length_c   1.000
_cell.angle_alpha   90.00
_cell.angle_beta   90.00
_cell.angle_gamma   90.00
#
_symmetry.space_group_name_H-M   'P 1'
#
loop_
_entity.id
_entity.type
_entity.pdbx_description
1 polymer ?
#
loop_
_entity_poly.entity_id
_entity_poly.type
_entity_poly.pdbx_seq_one_letter_code
_entity_poly.pdbx_strand_id
1 'polypeptide(L)'
;MESLAAVVATIFVGMIAIAILNLVLVVLTRRGKLKLWIGIVSNSITGIAAIFGISGAWALGAAPLFSVLAGSIILTLPKRNQ
;
A
#
# COMPACT_ATOMS: atom_id res chain seq x y z
N MET A 1 8.47 -25.45 14.45
CA MET A 1 8.07 -24.10 14.92
C MET A 1 8.84 -23.01 14.20
N GLU A 2 10.18 -23.09 14.13
CA GLU A 2 11.02 -22.10 13.42
C GLU A 2 10.65 -21.90 11.93
N SER A 3 10.45 -22.99 11.19
CA SER A 3 10.09 -22.92 9.76
C SER A 3 8.79 -22.14 9.50
N LEU A 4 7.76 -22.31 10.34
CA LEU A 4 6.50 -21.58 10.19
C LEU A 4 6.66 -20.10 10.51
N ALA A 5 7.43 -19.76 11.55
CA ALA A 5 7.71 -18.38 11.92
C ALA A 5 8.46 -17.63 10.81
N ALA A 6 9.42 -18.29 10.16
CA ALA A 6 10.13 -17.73 9.01
C ALA A 6 9.21 -17.44 7.81
N VAL A 7 8.27 -18.35 7.52
CA VAL A 7 7.26 -18.13 6.47
C VAL A 7 6.37 -16.94 6.82
N VAL A 8 5.85 -16.89 8.04
CA VAL A 8 4.99 -15.79 8.50
C VAL A 8 5.74 -14.45 8.43
N ALA A 9 6.99 -14.41 8.91
CA ALA A 9 7.83 -13.21 8.84
C ALA A 9 8.04 -12.73 7.40
N THR A 10 8.26 -13.66 6.46
CA THR A 10 8.40 -13.34 5.03
C THR A 10 7.13 -12.69 4.48
N ILE A 11 5.94 -13.20 4.85
CA ILE A 11 4.67 -12.61 4.42
C ILE A 11 4.52 -11.19 5.01
N PHE A 12 4.83 -10.99 6.29
CA PHE A 12 4.80 -9.66 6.91
C PHE A 12 5.73 -8.66 6.20
N VAL A 13 6.97 -9.07 5.92
CA VAL A 13 7.94 -8.23 5.19
C VAL A 13 7.42 -7.92 3.79
N GLY A 14 6.83 -8.90 3.08
CA GLY A 14 6.22 -8.69 1.78
C GLY A 14 5.08 -7.66 1.82
N MET A 15 4.19 -7.75 2.81
CA MET A 15 3.08 -6.81 2.97
C MET A 15 3.55 -5.39 3.30
N ILE A 16 4.60 -5.25 4.10
CA ILE A 16 5.25 -3.96 4.38
C ILE A 16 5.91 -3.41 3.11
N ALA A 17 6.60 -4.25 2.34
CA ALA A 17 7.24 -3.83 1.10
C ALA A 17 6.21 -3.31 0.08
N ILE A 18 5.08 -4.02 -0.08
CA ILE A 18 3.96 -3.57 -0.92
C ILE A 18 3.43 -2.21 -0.44
N ALA A 19 3.23 -2.05 0.86
CA ALA A 19 2.75 -0.79 1.44
C ALA A 19 3.68 0.39 1.16
N ILE A 20 5.00 0.20 1.30
CA ILE A 20 6.02 1.21 1.02
C ILE A 20 6.05 1.54 -0.48
N LEU A 21 6.06 0.52 -1.33
CA LEU A 21 6.08 0.71 -2.79
C LEU A 21 4.88 1.53 -3.26
N ASN A 22 3.68 1.24 -2.73
CA ASN A 22 2.48 2.00 -3.06
C ASN A 22 2.60 3.46 -2.66
N LEU A 23 3.09 3.76 -1.45
CA LEU A 23 3.30 5.15 -1.02
C LEU A 23 4.28 5.89 -1.93
N VAL A 24 5.37 5.24 -2.34
CA VAL A 24 6.33 5.82 -3.27
C VAL A 24 5.65 6.15 -4.61
N LEU A 25 4.90 5.20 -5.19
CA LEU A 25 4.21 5.39 -6.46
C LEU A 25 3.18 6.53 -6.37
N VAL A 26 2.37 6.55 -5.31
CA VAL A 26 1.38 7.60 -5.08
C VAL A 26 2.02 8.97 -4.91
N VAL A 27 3.13 9.08 -4.16
CA VAL A 27 3.88 10.33 -4.01
C VAL A 27 4.48 10.79 -5.34
N LEU A 28 5.01 9.88 -6.15
CA LEU A 28 5.54 10.19 -7.48
C LEU A 28 4.44 10.67 -8.43
N THR A 29 3.28 10.01 -8.42
CA THR A 29 2.07 10.46 -9.15
C THR A 29 1.66 11.85 -8.70
N ARG A 30 1.65 12.12 -7.40
CA ARG A 30 1.30 13.45 -6.86
C ARG A 30 2.27 14.53 -7.32
N ARG A 31 3.55 14.21 -7.41
CA ARG A 31 4.62 15.08 -7.95
C ARG A 31 4.57 15.24 -9.47
N GLY A 32 3.62 14.60 -10.16
CA GLY A 32 3.50 14.67 -11.62
C GLY A 32 4.54 13.84 -12.38
N LYS A 33 5.34 13.01 -11.69
CA LYS A 33 6.34 12.13 -12.32
C LYS A 33 5.70 10.88 -12.94
N LEU A 34 4.50 10.54 -12.51
CA LEU A 34 3.70 9.42 -13.02
C LEU A 34 2.29 9.90 -13.36
N LYS A 35 1.63 9.21 -14.29
CA LYS A 35 0.23 9.48 -14.63
C LYS A 35 -0.69 9.13 -13.45
N LEU A 36 -1.81 9.85 -13.33
CA LEU A 36 -2.77 9.67 -12.23
C LEU A 36 -3.32 8.23 -12.15
N TRP A 37 -3.62 7.63 -13.32
CA TRP A 37 -4.14 6.26 -13.38
C TRP A 37 -3.19 5.23 -12.76
N ILE A 38 -1.86 5.45 -12.84
CA ILE A 38 -0.86 4.56 -12.23
C ILE A 38 -0.99 4.59 -10.71
N GLY A 39 -1.18 5.80 -10.13
CA GLY A 39 -1.40 5.95 -8.69
C GLY A 39 -2.69 5.28 -8.25
N ILE A 40 -3.78 5.43 -9.01
CA ILE A 40 -5.06 4.77 -8.73
C ILE A 40 -4.92 3.25 -8.77
N VAL A 41 -4.34 2.70 -9.85
CA VAL A 41 -4.17 1.24 -10.01
C VAL A 41 -3.30 0.66 -8.90
N SER A 42 -2.16 1.30 -8.60
CA SER A 42 -1.28 0.90 -7.50
C SER A 42 -2.03 0.85 -6.16
N ASN A 43 -2.78 1.91 -5.87
CA ASN A 43 -3.52 2.04 -4.62
C ASN A 43 -4.65 1.00 -4.52
N SER A 44 -5.32 0.69 -5.63
CA SER A 44 -6.33 -0.38 -5.69
C SER A 44 -5.72 -1.77 -5.48
N ILE A 45 -4.59 -2.09 -6.12
CA ILE A 45 -3.88 -3.38 -5.93
C ILE A 45 -3.44 -3.53 -4.47
N THR A 46 -2.94 -2.46 -3.86
CA THR A 46 -2.56 -2.45 -2.44
C THR A 46 -3.78 -2.64 -1.54
N GLY A 47 -4.93 -2.08 -1.92
CA GLY A 47 -6.22 -2.32 -1.25
C GLY A 47 -6.64 -3.79 -1.28
N ILE A 48 -6.48 -4.45 -2.42
CA ILE A 48 -6.73 -5.89 -2.55
C ILE A 48 -5.78 -6.67 -1.62
N ALA A 49 -4.47 -6.34 -1.61
CA ALA A 49 -3.51 -6.97 -0.71
C ALA A 49 -3.92 -6.77 0.77
N ALA A 50 -4.38 -5.58 1.16
CA ALA A 50 -4.89 -5.32 2.50
C ALA A 50 -6.09 -6.22 2.86
N ILE A 51 -7.05 -6.38 1.95
CA ILE A 51 -8.20 -7.28 2.15
C ILE A 51 -7.73 -8.71 2.37
N PHE A 52 -6.82 -9.22 1.53
CA PHE A 52 -6.24 -10.55 1.70
C PHE A 52 -5.53 -10.69 3.05
N GLY A 53 -4.71 -9.70 3.44
CA GLY A 53 -4.00 -9.71 4.73
C GLY A 53 -4.96 -9.76 5.91
N ILE A 54 -5.95 -8.87 5.95
CA ILE A 54 -6.93 -8.78 7.05
C ILE A 54 -7.76 -10.05 7.17
N SER A 55 -8.10 -10.68 6.04
CA SER A 55 -8.88 -11.93 6.03
C SER A 55 -8.19 -13.09 6.76
N GLY A 56 -6.85 -13.13 6.75
CA GLY A 56 -6.07 -14.10 7.53
C GLY A 56 -5.77 -13.62 8.94
N ALA A 57 -5.26 -12.40 9.08
CA ALA A 57 -5.00 -11.76 10.36
C ALA A 57 -4.96 -10.24 10.20
N TRP A 58 -5.64 -9.52 11.10
CA TRP A 58 -5.66 -8.05 11.10
C TRP A 58 -4.26 -7.43 11.03
N ALA A 59 -3.30 -7.96 11.80
CA ALA A 59 -1.93 -7.48 11.82
C ALA A 59 -1.23 -7.58 10.45
N LEU A 60 -1.56 -8.60 9.65
CA LEU A 60 -0.93 -8.87 8.36
C LEU A 60 -1.33 -7.82 7.31
N GLY A 61 -2.59 -7.40 7.31
CA GLY A 61 -3.11 -6.41 6.37
C GLY A 61 -3.06 -4.96 6.84
N ALA A 62 -2.67 -4.70 8.10
CA ALA A 62 -2.63 -3.35 8.66
C ALA A 62 -1.70 -2.40 7.88
N ALA A 63 -0.48 -2.86 7.54
CA ALA A 63 0.48 -2.04 6.80
C ALA A 63 -0.04 -1.59 5.42
N PRO A 64 -0.51 -2.49 4.52
CA PRO A 64 -1.10 -2.06 3.25
C PRO A 64 -2.40 -1.28 3.43
N LEU A 65 -3.20 -1.53 4.47
CA LEU A 65 -4.39 -0.71 4.77
C LEU A 65 -4.01 0.75 5.04
N PHE A 66 -3.05 1.01 5.93
CA PHE A 66 -2.60 2.38 6.20
C PHE A 66 -2.01 3.05 4.96
N SER A 67 -1.27 2.29 4.15
CA SER A 67 -0.77 2.78 2.87
C SER A 67 -1.88 3.19 1.91
N VAL A 68 -2.96 2.42 1.82
CA VAL A 68 -4.12 2.73 0.96
C VAL A 68 -4.85 3.98 1.43
N LEU A 69 -5.04 4.13 2.74
CA LEU A 69 -5.68 5.31 3.33
C LEU A 69 -4.85 6.57 3.05
N ALA A 70 -3.56 6.53 3.38
CA ALA A 70 -2.65 7.64 3.12
C ALA A 70 -2.54 7.93 1.61
N GLY A 71 -2.43 6.89 0.77
CA GLY A 71 -2.35 7.02 -0.67
C GLY A 71 -3.60 7.67 -1.27
N SER A 72 -4.78 7.26 -0.82
CA SER A 72 -6.06 7.87 -1.24
C SER A 72 -6.11 9.35 -0.91
N ILE A 73 -5.67 9.73 0.30
CA ILE A 73 -5.58 11.14 0.71
C ILE A 73 -4.60 11.89 -0.18
N ILE A 74 -3.39 11.37 -0.40
CA ILE A 74 -2.35 12.02 -1.21
C ILE A 74 -2.84 12.26 -2.65
N LEU A 75 -3.51 11.29 -3.25
CA LEU A 75 -4.03 11.41 -4.62
C LEU A 75 -5.17 12.42 -4.72
N THR A 76 -6.03 12.51 -3.70
CA THR A 76 -7.27 13.32 -3.72
C THR A 76 -7.14 14.72 -3.13
N LEU A 77 -6.10 15.00 -2.34
CA LEU A 77 -5.86 16.32 -1.76
C LEU A 77 -5.85 17.42 -2.86
N PRO A 78 -6.44 18.59 -2.64
CA PRO A 78 -6.37 19.68 -3.61
C PRO A 78 -4.91 20.15 -3.77
N LYS A 79 -4.49 20.43 -5.02
CA LYS A 79 -3.18 21.04 -5.26
C LYS A 79 -3.27 22.51 -4.89
N ARG A 80 -2.43 22.97 -3.96
CA ARG A 80 -2.50 24.31 -3.37
C ARG A 80 -2.07 25.45 -4.32
N ASN A 81 -2.20 25.30 -5.65
CA ASN A 81 -2.00 26.35 -6.67
C ASN A 81 -2.07 25.74 -8.10
N GLN A 82 -3.26 25.31 -8.53
CA GLN A 82 -3.63 25.38 -9.94
C GLN A 82 -4.92 26.16 -10.04
#